data_AF-A0A7X3VKN6-F1
#
_entry.id   AF-A0A7X3VKN6-F1
#
_cell.length_a   1.000
_cell.length_b   1.000
_cell.length_c   1.000
_cell.angle_alpha   90.00
_cell.angle_beta   90.00
_cell.angle_gamma   90.00
#
_symmetry.space_group_name_H-M   'P 1'
#
loop_
_entity.id
_entity.type
_entity.pdbx_description
1 polymer ?
#
loop_
_entity_poly.entity_id
_entity_poly.type
_entity_poly.pdbx_seq_one_letter_code
_entity_poly.pdbx_strand_id
1 'polypeptide(L)'
;LWVAWKKVNDVNFWEQPAPGSDPTGFGRIVHQQIVAQNADADSASLTTENAWIDWQGTTHLTEQREITVHPPTADVMQISVSLTLQPNNREVVLDLRRGEPGADGRFYSGMAIRFDNSITPGNLLDADGRTEPMDIFGKQSLWCSFTTQHPTDNETYGVAIVDHPDNPRYPTTWWVRNRENYCLIHPSLVYYEPLHLAADETLNLQYSVVLYRGQPNAEVFE
;
A
#
# COMPACT_ATOMS: atom_id res chain seq x y z
N LEU A 1 2.72 7.30 -2.15
CA LEU A 1 2.41 6.16 -1.27
C LEU A 1 1.07 6.43 -0.58
N TRP A 2 0.18 5.44 -0.54
CA TRP A 2 -1.12 5.52 0.13
C TRP A 2 -1.34 4.24 0.96
N VAL A 3 -1.98 4.35 2.12
CA VAL A 3 -2.35 3.20 2.95
C VAL A 3 -3.80 3.39 3.38
N ALA A 4 -4.67 2.53 2.87
CA ALA A 4 -6.07 2.43 3.28
C ALA A 4 -6.60 1.03 2.94
N TRP A 5 -7.55 0.46 3.69
CA TRP A 5 -8.29 -0.73 3.25
C TRP A 5 -9.58 -0.33 2.55
N LYS A 6 -10.00 -1.08 1.52
CA LYS A 6 -11.28 -0.82 0.84
C LYS A 6 -12.41 -0.96 1.83
N LYS A 7 -12.51 -2.10 2.51
CA LYS A 7 -13.49 -2.34 3.56
C LYS A 7 -12.82 -2.71 4.88
N VAL A 8 -13.27 -2.06 5.94
CA VAL A 8 -13.02 -2.43 7.33
C VAL A 8 -14.39 -2.58 7.98
N ASN A 9 -14.79 -3.79 8.36
CA ASN A 9 -16.13 -4.07 8.90
C ASN A 9 -17.27 -3.49 8.02
N ASP A 10 -17.19 -3.76 6.71
CA ASP A 10 -18.10 -3.22 5.67
C ASP A 10 -18.12 -1.70 5.47
N VAL A 11 -17.32 -0.94 6.23
CA VAL A 11 -17.13 0.51 6.05
C VAL A 11 -16.06 0.79 5.00
N ASN A 12 -16.32 1.71 4.09
CA ASN A 12 -15.37 2.11 3.05
C ASN A 12 -14.36 3.14 3.57
N PHE A 13 -13.08 2.79 3.61
CA PHE A 13 -12.00 3.70 4.04
C PHE A 13 -11.09 4.16 2.88
N TRP A 14 -11.32 3.68 1.65
CA TRP A 14 -10.48 3.99 0.51
C TRP A 14 -10.96 5.22 -0.26
N GLU A 15 -12.24 5.30 -0.56
CA GLU A 15 -12.83 6.49 -1.18
C GLU A 15 -13.50 7.40 -0.14
N GLN A 16 -13.71 8.65 -0.55
CA GLN A 16 -14.58 9.58 0.15
C GLN A 16 -15.92 9.72 -0.58
N PRO A 17 -17.02 10.04 0.14
CA PRO A 17 -18.29 10.34 -0.51
C PRO A 17 -18.15 11.54 -1.45
N ALA A 18 -18.98 11.59 -2.50
CA ALA A 18 -19.02 12.74 -3.40
C ALA A 18 -19.39 14.01 -2.61
N PRO A 19 -18.88 15.19 -2.99
CA PRO A 19 -19.24 16.43 -2.32
C PRO A 19 -20.76 16.63 -2.24
N GLY A 20 -21.29 16.83 -1.02
CA GLY A 20 -22.72 17.02 -0.77
C GLY A 20 -23.57 15.74 -0.74
N SER A 21 -22.97 14.55 -0.88
CA SER A 21 -23.67 13.27 -0.74
C SER A 21 -23.70 12.75 0.70
N ASP A 22 -24.56 11.76 0.97
CA ASP A 22 -24.66 11.07 2.25
C ASP A 22 -23.35 10.32 2.57
N PRO A 23 -22.69 10.58 3.73
CA PRO A 23 -21.46 9.89 4.11
C PRO A 23 -21.69 8.47 4.64
N THR A 24 -22.94 7.99 4.74
CA THR A 24 -23.26 6.64 5.19
C THR A 24 -22.47 5.59 4.41
N GLY A 25 -21.81 4.68 5.13
CA GLY A 25 -20.97 3.65 4.54
C GLY A 25 -19.50 4.05 4.37
N PHE A 26 -19.11 5.31 4.61
CA PHE A 26 -17.74 5.79 4.48
C PHE A 26 -17.08 6.07 5.83
N GLY A 27 -15.79 5.79 5.92
CA GLY A 27 -14.94 6.09 7.05
C GLY A 27 -13.79 7.00 6.65
N ARG A 28 -13.03 7.43 7.66
CA ARG A 28 -11.85 8.29 7.50
C ARG A 28 -10.74 7.84 8.44
N ILE A 29 -9.50 7.98 7.97
CA ILE A 29 -8.30 7.77 8.76
C ILE A 29 -7.89 9.14 9.33
N VAL A 30 -7.98 9.28 10.65
CA VAL A 30 -7.76 10.56 11.35
C VAL A 30 -6.45 10.47 12.13
N HIS A 31 -5.48 11.28 11.75
CA HIS A 31 -4.25 11.46 12.53
C HIS A 31 -4.57 11.90 13.95
N GLN A 32 -4.02 11.21 14.94
CA GLN A 32 -4.20 11.52 16.36
C GLN A 32 -2.99 12.28 16.89
N GLN A 33 -1.79 11.74 16.68
CA GLN A 33 -0.56 12.29 17.23
C GLN A 33 0.69 11.75 16.52
N ILE A 34 1.78 12.49 16.64
CA ILE A 34 3.14 11.99 16.39
C ILE A 34 3.59 11.26 17.66
N VAL A 35 3.86 9.97 17.54
CA VAL A 35 4.29 9.11 18.66
C VAL A 35 5.80 9.24 18.88
N ALA A 36 6.56 9.23 17.79
CA ALA A 36 8.01 9.33 17.82
C ALA A 36 8.54 9.96 16.53
N GLN A 37 9.68 10.64 16.66
CA GLN A 37 10.45 11.17 15.55
C GLN A 37 11.93 11.03 15.88
N ASN A 38 12.70 10.43 14.98
CA ASN A 38 14.13 10.20 15.17
C ASN A 38 14.87 10.57 13.89
N ALA A 39 16.09 11.08 14.03
CA ALA A 39 16.98 11.30 12.91
C ALA A 39 18.43 11.21 13.39
N ASP A 40 19.22 10.39 12.70
CA ASP A 40 20.65 10.23 12.91
C ASP A 40 21.37 10.07 11.56
N ALA A 41 22.61 9.58 11.58
CA ALA A 41 23.40 9.37 10.37
C ALA A 41 22.90 8.18 9.52
N ASP A 42 22.16 7.26 10.13
CA ASP A 42 21.77 5.99 9.55
C ASP A 42 20.30 5.97 9.10
N SER A 43 19.44 6.86 9.62
CA SER A 43 18.06 7.01 9.15
C SER A 43 17.34 8.26 9.68
N ALA A 44 16.17 8.56 9.10
CA ALA A 44 15.17 9.42 9.71
C ALA A 44 13.80 8.70 9.75
N SER A 45 13.17 8.63 10.92
CA SER A 45 11.88 7.97 11.10
C SER A 45 10.82 8.89 11.71
N LEU A 46 9.57 8.66 11.30
CA LEU A 46 8.38 9.29 11.86
C LEU A 46 7.34 8.21 12.15
N THR A 47 6.95 8.09 13.42
CA THR A 47 5.85 7.23 13.86
C THR A 47 4.62 8.07 14.19
N THR A 48 3.49 7.73 13.58
CA THR A 48 2.20 8.39 13.83
C THR A 48 1.15 7.40 14.30
N GLU A 49 0.25 7.86 15.14
CA GLU A 49 -0.97 7.13 15.51
C GLU A 49 -2.17 7.71 14.75
N ASN A 50 -3.00 6.83 14.20
CA ASN A 50 -4.16 7.18 13.38
C ASN A 50 -5.38 6.35 13.81
N ALA A 51 -6.55 6.96 13.84
CA ALA A 51 -7.82 6.30 14.17
C ALA A 51 -8.68 6.12 12.92
N TRP A 52 -9.24 4.92 12.75
CA TRP A 52 -10.10 4.57 11.62
C TRP A 52 -11.56 4.68 12.06
N ILE A 53 -12.16 5.83 11.76
CA ILE A 53 -13.48 6.24 12.29
C ILE A 53 -14.53 6.18 11.17
N ASP A 54 -15.64 5.48 11.42
CA ASP A 54 -16.79 5.43 10.50
C ASP A 54 -17.65 6.70 10.53
N TRP A 55 -18.68 6.75 9.68
CA TRP A 55 -19.62 7.87 9.61
C TRP A 55 -20.47 8.06 10.87
N GLN A 56 -20.51 7.07 11.77
CA GLN A 56 -21.24 7.13 13.05
C GLN A 56 -20.35 7.58 14.21
N GLY A 57 -19.04 7.73 13.99
CA GLY A 57 -18.05 8.06 15.01
C GLY A 57 -17.45 6.83 15.71
N THR A 58 -17.75 5.63 15.24
CA THR A 58 -17.16 4.38 15.77
C THR A 58 -15.74 4.23 15.27
N THR A 59 -14.80 4.01 16.17
CA THR A 59 -13.42 3.63 15.80
C THR A 59 -13.32 2.12 15.63
N HIS A 60 -12.88 1.66 14.46
CA HIS A 60 -12.70 0.22 14.19
C HIS A 60 -11.27 -0.24 14.44
N LEU A 61 -10.29 0.59 14.04
CA LEU A 61 -8.87 0.31 14.16
C LEU A 61 -8.14 1.51 14.74
N THR A 62 -7.13 1.23 15.56
CA THR A 62 -6.01 2.13 15.83
C THR A 62 -4.83 1.64 15.00
N GLU A 63 -4.23 2.56 14.26
CA GLU A 63 -3.05 2.31 13.42
C GLU A 63 -1.85 3.05 14.00
N GLN A 64 -0.75 2.37 14.26
CA GLN A 64 0.56 3.00 14.30
C GLN A 64 1.27 2.78 12.97
N ARG A 65 1.74 3.87 12.38
CA ARG A 65 2.47 3.88 11.11
C ARG A 65 3.83 4.50 11.33
N GLU A 66 4.88 3.72 11.08
CA GLU A 66 6.25 4.20 11.02
C GLU A 66 6.72 4.24 9.57
N ILE A 67 7.28 5.39 9.18
CA ILE A 67 7.99 5.55 7.91
C ILE A 67 9.43 5.90 8.25
N THR A 68 10.35 5.08 7.78
CA THR A 68 11.80 5.27 7.97
C THR A 68 12.46 5.46 6.62
N VAL A 69 13.14 6.59 6.44
CA VAL A 69 13.93 6.90 5.26
C VAL A 69 15.39 6.63 5.57
N HIS A 70 16.04 5.83 4.73
CA HIS A 70 17.46 5.49 4.86
C HIS A 70 18.34 6.43 4.02
N PRO A 71 19.63 6.60 4.38
CA PRO A 71 20.59 7.36 3.60
C PRO A 71 20.60 6.91 2.13
N PRO A 72 20.36 7.82 1.18
CA PRO A 72 20.37 7.47 -0.23
C PRO A 72 21.81 7.26 -0.72
N THR A 73 21.95 6.42 -1.74
CA THR A 73 23.14 6.41 -2.60
C THR A 73 22.92 7.34 -3.79
N ALA A 74 23.84 7.36 -4.76
CA ALA A 74 23.66 8.14 -5.98
C ALA A 74 22.41 7.72 -6.79
N ASP A 75 22.09 6.42 -6.75
CA ASP A 75 21.08 5.82 -7.65
C ASP A 75 19.95 5.10 -6.92
N VAL A 76 19.99 5.02 -5.58
CA VAL A 76 19.00 4.25 -4.79
C VAL A 76 18.61 5.02 -3.52
N MET A 77 17.31 5.04 -3.23
CA MET A 77 16.73 5.48 -1.97
C MET A 77 15.78 4.40 -1.45
N GLN A 78 15.92 4.04 -0.18
CA GLN A 78 15.08 3.04 0.48
C GLN A 78 14.20 3.68 1.55
N ILE A 79 12.94 3.26 1.59
CA ILE A 79 11.97 3.67 2.60
C ILE A 79 11.35 2.42 3.21
N SER A 80 11.54 2.20 4.51
CA SER A 80 10.82 1.16 5.26
C SER A 80 9.47 1.70 5.73
N VAL A 81 8.42 0.90 5.57
CA VAL A 81 7.06 1.21 6.00
C VAL A 81 6.60 0.10 6.93
N SER A 82 6.33 0.44 8.19
CA SER A 82 5.76 -0.48 9.19
C SER A 82 4.38 0.00 9.60
N LEU A 83 3.42 -0.94 9.63
CA LEU A 83 2.03 -0.72 10.02
C LEU A 83 1.68 -1.69 11.15
N THR A 84 1.19 -1.17 12.26
CA THR A 84 0.60 -1.93 13.37
C THR A 84 -0.87 -1.56 13.46
N LEU A 85 -1.76 -2.52 13.24
CA LEU A 85 -3.20 -2.32 13.21
C LEU A 85 -3.84 -3.10 14.35
N GLN A 86 -4.49 -2.38 15.25
CA GLN A 86 -5.14 -2.94 16.44
C GLN A 86 -6.65 -2.70 16.38
N PRO A 87 -7.47 -3.75 16.44
CA PRO A 87 -8.91 -3.64 16.59
C PRO A 87 -9.30 -2.95 17.89
N ASN A 88 -10.32 -2.08 17.83
CA ASN A 88 -10.78 -1.34 19.00
C ASN A 88 -11.95 -2.07 19.70
N ASN A 89 -11.62 -3.08 20.51
CA ASN A 89 -12.57 -3.87 21.33
C ASN A 89 -13.67 -4.61 20.53
N ARG A 90 -13.42 -4.91 19.25
CA ARG A 90 -14.31 -5.69 18.39
C ARG A 90 -13.51 -6.40 17.30
N GLU A 91 -14.07 -7.47 16.75
CA GLU A 91 -13.51 -8.09 15.55
C GLU A 91 -13.44 -7.07 14.39
N VAL A 92 -12.38 -7.17 13.60
CA VAL A 92 -12.20 -6.42 12.36
C VAL A 92 -12.07 -7.37 11.18
N VAL A 93 -12.91 -7.16 10.17
CA VAL A 93 -12.76 -7.79 8.86
C VAL A 93 -12.17 -6.78 7.87
N LEU A 94 -10.96 -7.07 7.40
CA LEU A 94 -10.32 -6.37 6.28
C LEU A 94 -10.70 -7.09 4.99
N ASP A 95 -11.36 -6.38 4.07
CA ASP A 95 -11.84 -7.00 2.84
C ASP A 95 -11.60 -6.08 1.64
N LEU A 96 -11.11 -6.68 0.56
CA LEU A 96 -11.07 -6.04 -0.76
C LEU A 96 -12.48 -5.89 -1.33
N ARG A 97 -13.37 -6.81 -0.95
CA ARG A 97 -14.74 -7.01 -1.40
C ARG A 97 -14.81 -6.91 -2.91
N ARG A 98 -14.54 -8.00 -3.63
CA ARG A 98 -14.53 -8.07 -5.12
C ARG A 98 -15.89 -7.78 -5.79
N GLY A 99 -16.83 -7.15 -5.07
CA GLY A 99 -18.17 -6.76 -5.50
C GLY A 99 -18.72 -5.60 -4.65
N GLU A 100 -19.84 -5.03 -5.07
CA GLU A 100 -20.03 -3.58 -5.01
C GLU A 100 -20.87 -3.01 -3.86
N PRO A 101 -20.84 -1.66 -3.71
CA PRO A 101 -21.96 -0.85 -4.21
C PRO A 101 -21.53 0.24 -5.24
N GLY A 102 -21.96 0.30 -6.52
CA GLY A 102 -22.67 -0.61 -7.45
C GLY A 102 -21.98 -0.86 -8.84
N ALA A 103 -21.52 -2.10 -9.06
CA ALA A 103 -20.93 -2.80 -10.23
C ALA A 103 -19.43 -2.65 -10.73
N ASP A 104 -18.79 -3.84 -10.78
CA ASP A 104 -17.53 -4.31 -11.41
C ASP A 104 -16.15 -3.99 -10.79
N GLY A 105 -15.86 -4.61 -9.64
CA GLY A 105 -14.66 -5.46 -9.43
C GLY A 105 -13.27 -4.84 -9.60
N ARG A 106 -13.04 -3.60 -9.16
CA ARG A 106 -11.74 -2.90 -9.27
C ARG A 106 -11.29 -2.26 -7.96
N PHE A 107 -11.11 -3.07 -6.93
CA PHE A 107 -10.80 -2.56 -5.60
C PHE A 107 -9.34 -2.76 -5.23
N TYR A 108 -8.82 -1.87 -4.39
CA TYR A 108 -7.45 -1.77 -3.87
C TYR A 108 -7.56 -1.79 -2.34
N SER A 109 -6.68 -2.46 -1.60
CA SER A 109 -6.77 -2.50 -0.13
C SER A 109 -5.44 -2.79 0.55
N GLY A 110 -4.93 -1.80 1.26
CA GLY A 110 -3.67 -1.83 1.98
C GLY A 110 -2.78 -0.72 1.46
N MET A 111 -1.47 -0.98 1.47
CA MET A 111 -0.48 -0.05 0.92
C MET A 111 -0.51 -0.10 -0.62
N ALA A 112 -0.45 1.07 -1.28
CA ALA A 112 -0.34 1.14 -2.73
C ALA A 112 0.50 2.35 -3.19
N ILE A 113 1.09 2.23 -4.37
CA ILE A 113 1.68 3.34 -5.10
C ILE A 113 0.93 3.49 -6.42
N ARG A 114 0.26 4.64 -6.58
CA ARG A 114 -0.28 5.11 -7.86
C ARG A 114 0.72 6.07 -8.49
N PHE A 115 1.00 5.87 -9.76
CA PHE A 115 1.92 6.72 -10.53
C PHE A 115 1.19 7.90 -11.16
N ASP A 116 1.91 9.01 -11.31
CA ASP A 116 1.38 10.20 -11.97
C ASP A 116 1.04 9.90 -13.43
N ASN A 117 -0.06 10.43 -13.93
CA ASN A 117 -0.52 10.13 -15.29
C ASN A 117 0.53 10.46 -16.37
N SER A 118 1.35 11.50 -16.15
CA SER A 118 2.37 11.96 -17.10
C SER A 118 3.50 10.96 -17.36
N ILE A 119 3.67 9.96 -16.48
CA ILE A 119 4.71 8.94 -16.57
C ILE A 119 4.13 7.54 -16.85
N THR A 120 2.86 7.47 -17.26
CA THR A 120 2.13 6.22 -17.53
C THR A 120 1.75 6.06 -19.01
N PRO A 121 1.74 4.82 -19.55
CA PRO A 121 2.16 3.57 -18.91
C PRO A 121 3.68 3.48 -18.71
N GLY A 122 4.12 2.54 -17.88
CA GLY A 122 5.53 2.21 -17.68
C GLY A 122 5.81 0.73 -17.95
N ASN A 123 6.94 0.23 -17.48
CA ASN A 123 7.25 -1.20 -17.51
C ASN A 123 7.10 -1.80 -16.11
N LEU A 124 6.44 -2.95 -16.02
CA LEU A 124 6.38 -3.73 -14.78
C LEU A 124 7.44 -4.84 -14.82
N LEU A 125 7.89 -5.23 -13.64
CA LEU A 125 8.68 -6.45 -13.41
C LEU A 125 8.35 -6.98 -12.01
N ASP A 126 8.07 -8.27 -11.86
CA ASP A 126 8.03 -8.94 -10.56
C ASP A 126 9.26 -9.84 -10.34
N ALA A 127 9.40 -10.37 -9.11
CA ALA A 127 10.52 -11.22 -8.74
C ALA A 127 10.58 -12.55 -9.52
N ASP A 128 9.48 -12.96 -10.16
CA ASP A 128 9.39 -14.15 -10.99
C ASP A 128 9.71 -13.87 -12.47
N GLY A 129 10.11 -12.63 -12.80
CA GLY A 129 10.44 -12.23 -14.17
C GLY A 129 9.24 -11.91 -15.06
N ARG A 130 8.04 -11.76 -14.49
CA ARG A 130 6.83 -11.40 -15.24
C ARG A 130 6.82 -9.90 -15.51
N THR A 131 6.50 -9.52 -16.74
CA THR A 131 6.44 -8.11 -17.16
C THR A 131 5.04 -7.67 -17.55
N GLU A 132 4.19 -8.61 -17.94
CA GLU A 132 2.82 -8.32 -18.37
C GLU A 132 1.89 -8.17 -17.16
N PRO A 133 1.05 -7.12 -17.10
CA PRO A 133 0.17 -6.89 -15.97
C PRO A 133 -0.76 -8.06 -15.67
N MET A 134 -1.24 -8.77 -16.70
CA MET A 134 -2.14 -9.91 -16.54
C MET A 134 -1.44 -11.16 -15.99
N ASP A 135 -0.12 -11.24 -16.13
CA ASP A 135 0.67 -12.34 -15.58
C ASP A 135 1.07 -12.06 -14.13
N ILE A 136 1.15 -10.79 -13.72
CA ILE A 136 1.42 -10.37 -12.33
C ILE A 136 0.12 -10.32 -11.51
N PHE A 137 -0.98 -9.85 -12.09
CA PHE A 137 -2.26 -9.65 -11.42
C PHE A 137 -2.81 -10.93 -10.81
N GLY A 138 -2.91 -10.97 -9.48
CA GLY A 138 -3.36 -12.13 -8.73
C GLY A 138 -2.32 -13.22 -8.56
N LYS A 139 -1.04 -12.95 -8.83
CA LYS A 139 0.06 -13.87 -8.53
C LYS A 139 0.82 -13.39 -7.30
N GLN A 140 1.38 -14.35 -6.58
CA GLN A 140 2.32 -14.06 -5.49
C GLN A 140 3.70 -13.80 -6.10
N SER A 141 4.43 -12.85 -5.52
CA SER A 141 5.83 -12.55 -5.86
C SER A 141 6.49 -11.75 -4.74
N LEU A 142 7.82 -11.83 -4.57
CA LEU A 142 8.52 -11.17 -3.45
C LEU A 142 8.48 -9.64 -3.54
N TRP A 143 8.54 -9.13 -4.75
CA TRP A 143 8.50 -7.71 -5.05
C TRP A 143 7.83 -7.47 -6.40
N CYS A 144 7.32 -6.26 -6.58
CA CYS A 144 6.86 -5.78 -7.87
C CYS A 144 7.36 -4.36 -8.08
N SER A 145 7.81 -4.12 -9.29
CA SER A 145 8.56 -2.95 -9.69
C SER A 145 7.90 -2.28 -10.89
N PHE A 146 7.96 -0.95 -10.92
CA PHE A 146 7.53 -0.11 -12.02
C PHE A 146 8.68 0.79 -12.44
N THR A 147 8.97 0.86 -13.74
CA THR A 147 9.91 1.83 -14.32
C THR A 147 9.26 2.67 -15.41
N THR A 148 9.82 3.85 -15.63
CA THR A 148 9.44 4.74 -16.72
C THR A 148 10.58 5.70 -17.07
N GLN A 149 10.53 6.30 -18.26
CA GLN A 149 11.40 7.42 -18.60
C GLN A 149 10.77 8.71 -18.10
N HIS A 150 11.51 9.50 -17.32
CA HIS A 150 10.99 10.74 -16.78
C HIS A 150 11.02 11.85 -17.83
N PRO A 151 9.93 12.63 -18.01
CA PRO A 151 9.81 13.57 -19.14
C PRO A 151 10.76 14.78 -19.06
N THR A 152 11.40 15.02 -17.90
CA THR A 152 12.27 16.20 -17.73
C THR A 152 13.70 15.98 -18.19
N ASP A 153 14.24 14.77 -18.05
CA ASP A 153 15.64 14.44 -18.34
C ASP A 153 15.79 13.20 -19.24
N ASN A 154 14.69 12.51 -19.55
CA ASN A 154 14.65 11.30 -20.34
C ASN A 154 15.44 10.12 -19.72
N GLU A 155 15.74 10.21 -18.43
CA GLU A 155 16.41 9.15 -17.68
C GLU A 155 15.37 8.12 -17.19
N THR A 156 15.81 6.88 -16.98
CA THR A 156 14.93 5.84 -16.42
C THR A 156 14.94 5.94 -14.90
N TYR A 157 13.76 5.97 -14.30
CA TYR A 157 13.58 5.84 -12.86
C TYR A 157 12.54 4.77 -12.58
N GLY A 158 12.62 4.18 -11.40
CA GLY A 158 11.64 3.21 -10.96
C GLY A 158 11.39 3.22 -9.47
N VAL A 159 10.33 2.52 -9.10
CA VAL A 159 10.03 2.17 -7.72
C VAL A 159 9.68 0.69 -7.64
N ALA A 160 10.19 0.01 -6.62
CA ALA A 160 9.78 -1.33 -6.25
C ALA A 160 9.13 -1.29 -4.86
N ILE A 161 8.13 -2.15 -4.66
CA ILE A 161 7.64 -2.52 -3.33
C ILE A 161 8.12 -3.96 -3.08
N VAL A 162 8.79 -4.17 -1.96
CA VAL A 162 9.26 -5.47 -1.47
C VAL A 162 8.41 -5.88 -0.28
N ASP A 163 7.88 -7.10 -0.33
CA ASP A 163 7.12 -7.70 0.76
C ASP A 163 8.05 -8.27 1.83
N HIS A 164 7.59 -8.34 3.08
CA HIS A 164 8.39 -8.83 4.21
C HIS A 164 7.98 -10.25 4.63
N PRO A 165 8.91 -11.16 4.93
CA PRO A 165 8.61 -12.56 5.30
C PRO A 165 7.68 -12.72 6.52
N ASP A 166 7.68 -11.73 7.41
CA ASP A 166 6.78 -11.73 8.59
C ASP A 166 5.35 -11.29 8.27
N ASN A 167 5.08 -10.79 7.06
CA ASN A 167 3.73 -10.42 6.67
C ASN A 167 2.87 -11.69 6.54
N PRO A 168 1.59 -11.65 6.94
CA PRO A 168 0.67 -12.76 6.67
C PRO A 168 0.59 -13.03 5.17
N ARG A 169 0.44 -14.30 4.79
CA ARG A 169 0.34 -14.74 3.39
C ARG A 169 1.55 -14.34 2.52
N TYR A 170 2.74 -14.20 3.12
CA TYR A 170 3.99 -13.97 2.38
C TYR A 170 4.32 -15.13 1.42
N PRO A 171 4.83 -14.83 0.21
CA PRO A 171 4.83 -13.51 -0.42
C PRO A 171 3.42 -13.09 -0.82
N THR A 172 3.14 -11.80 -0.68
CA THR A 172 1.82 -11.21 -0.94
C THR A 172 1.36 -11.43 -2.37
N THR A 173 0.04 -11.41 -2.56
CA THR A 173 -0.54 -11.45 -3.90
C THR A 173 -0.59 -10.03 -4.48
N TRP A 174 -0.12 -9.87 -5.71
CA TRP A 174 -0.05 -8.56 -6.35
C TRP A 174 -1.35 -8.19 -7.04
N TRP A 175 -1.80 -6.97 -6.78
CA TRP A 175 -2.80 -6.30 -7.58
C TRP A 175 -2.09 -5.19 -8.36
N VAL A 176 -2.13 -5.25 -9.68
CA VAL A 176 -1.47 -4.26 -10.55
C VAL A 176 -2.37 -3.74 -11.66
N ARG A 177 -2.13 -2.51 -12.08
CA ARG A 177 -2.61 -1.97 -13.36
C ARG A 177 -1.48 -1.21 -14.02
N ASN A 178 -1.42 -1.32 -15.34
CA ASN A 178 -0.50 -0.56 -16.17
C ASN A 178 -1.19 -0.22 -17.49
N ARG A 179 -1.61 1.03 -17.65
CA ARG A 179 -2.18 1.59 -18.87
C ARG A 179 -2.05 3.11 -18.82
N GLU A 180 -2.29 3.76 -19.95
CA GLU A 180 -2.34 5.21 -20.05
C GLU A 180 -3.28 5.83 -19.01
N ASN A 181 -2.80 6.87 -18.32
CA ASN A 181 -3.49 7.57 -17.23
C ASN A 181 -3.87 6.69 -16.02
N TYR A 182 -3.36 5.45 -15.94
CA TYR A 182 -3.70 4.57 -14.83
C TYR A 182 -2.69 3.44 -14.59
N CYS A 183 -1.69 3.72 -13.75
CA CYS A 183 -0.76 2.71 -13.25
C CYS A 183 -0.74 2.67 -11.71
N LEU A 184 -0.70 1.45 -11.17
CA LEU A 184 -0.67 1.21 -9.74
C LEU A 184 -0.06 -0.16 -9.44
N ILE A 185 0.81 -0.21 -8.43
CA ILE A 185 1.29 -1.46 -7.81
C ILE A 185 0.82 -1.51 -6.35
N HIS A 186 0.32 -2.67 -5.94
CA HIS A 186 -0.35 -2.85 -4.65
C HIS A 186 -0.11 -4.28 -4.10
N PRO A 187 0.66 -4.45 -3.01
CA PRO A 187 0.69 -5.69 -2.26
C PRO A 187 -0.68 -5.94 -1.61
N SER A 188 -1.42 -6.91 -2.14
CA SER A 188 -2.83 -7.10 -1.87
C SER A 188 -3.05 -8.33 -0.99
N LEU A 189 -2.78 -8.14 0.31
CA LEU A 189 -2.93 -9.19 1.33
C LEU A 189 -4.30 -9.88 1.30
N VAL A 190 -5.35 -9.10 1.04
CA VAL A 190 -6.75 -9.54 1.01
C VAL A 190 -7.26 -9.78 -0.40
N TYR A 191 -6.36 -10.11 -1.34
CA TYR A 191 -6.72 -10.27 -2.75
C TYR A 191 -7.78 -11.35 -2.97
N TYR A 192 -7.53 -12.57 -2.47
CA TYR A 192 -8.42 -13.73 -2.68
C TYR A 192 -9.50 -13.87 -1.61
N GLU A 193 -9.18 -13.52 -0.38
CA GLU A 193 -10.05 -13.70 0.79
C GLU A 193 -9.83 -12.58 1.81
N PRO A 194 -10.87 -12.22 2.59
CA PRO A 194 -10.75 -11.29 3.70
C PRO A 194 -9.71 -11.73 4.73
N LEU A 195 -9.28 -10.80 5.56
CA LEU A 195 -8.53 -11.09 6.78
C LEU A 195 -9.38 -10.72 7.99
N HIS A 196 -9.53 -11.67 8.91
CA HIS A 196 -10.26 -11.49 10.16
C HIS A 196 -9.25 -11.27 11.29
N LEU A 197 -9.47 -10.23 12.09
CA LEU A 197 -8.67 -9.92 13.27
C LEU A 197 -9.59 -10.00 14.49
N ALA A 198 -9.23 -10.86 15.46
CA ALA A 198 -9.91 -10.88 16.75
C ALA A 198 -9.72 -9.54 17.50
N ALA A 199 -10.59 -9.25 18.47
CA ALA A 199 -10.58 -7.97 19.18
C ALA A 199 -9.25 -7.66 19.91
N ASP A 200 -8.47 -8.69 20.24
CA ASP A 200 -7.17 -8.64 20.92
C ASP A 200 -5.99 -8.96 20.00
N GLU A 201 -6.24 -9.19 18.70
CA GLU A 201 -5.20 -9.53 17.72
C GLU A 201 -4.61 -8.27 17.08
N THR A 202 -3.28 -8.23 16.98
CA THR A 202 -2.57 -7.14 16.30
C THR A 202 -2.05 -7.61 14.95
N LEU A 203 -2.40 -6.90 13.88
CA LEU A 203 -1.83 -7.11 12.56
C LEU A 203 -0.60 -6.22 12.36
N ASN A 204 0.54 -6.85 12.11
CA ASN A 204 1.77 -6.15 11.73
C ASN A 204 2.04 -6.37 10.24
N LEU A 205 2.35 -5.29 9.52
CA LEU A 205 2.75 -5.32 8.13
C LEU A 205 4.00 -4.48 7.92
N GLN A 206 4.95 -5.01 7.15
CA GLN A 206 6.22 -4.38 6.86
C GLN A 206 6.49 -4.42 5.35
N TYR A 207 6.96 -3.32 4.79
CA TYR A 207 7.33 -3.24 3.38
C TYR A 207 8.58 -2.38 3.20
N SER A 208 9.38 -2.71 2.19
CA SER A 208 10.43 -1.80 1.69
C SER A 208 9.96 -1.17 0.39
N VAL A 209 10.10 0.14 0.27
CA VAL A 209 9.89 0.89 -0.98
C VAL A 209 11.24 1.38 -1.46
N VAL A 210 11.67 0.86 -2.61
CA VAL A 210 12.99 1.17 -3.17
C VAL A 210 12.78 2.03 -4.41
N LEU A 211 13.23 3.28 -4.35
CA LEU A 211 13.32 4.17 -5.51
C LEU A 211 14.71 4.00 -6.11
N TYR A 212 14.80 3.92 -7.43
CA TYR A 212 16.08 3.72 -8.10
C TYR A 212 16.16 4.42 -9.46
N ARG A 213 17.39 4.74 -9.88
CA ARG A 213 17.73 5.22 -11.22
C ARG A 213 18.23 4.05 -12.07
N GLY A 214 17.79 3.99 -13.33
CA GLY A 214 18.14 2.94 -14.28
C GLY A 214 17.13 1.79 -14.31
N GLN A 215 17.60 0.62 -14.74
CA GLN A 215 16.78 -0.60 -14.85
C GLN A 215 16.66 -1.28 -13.47
N PRO A 216 15.57 -2.05 -13.22
CA PRO A 216 15.42 -2.77 -11.97
C PRO A 216 16.57 -3.76 -11.77
N ASN A 217 17.18 -3.74 -10.58
CA ASN A 217 18.17 -4.71 -10.16
C ASN A 217 17.65 -5.45 -8.94
N ALA A 218 17.47 -6.77 -9.06
CA ALA A 218 16.97 -7.62 -7.99
C ALA A 218 17.85 -7.58 -6.74
N GLU A 219 19.17 -7.40 -6.87
CA GLU A 219 20.11 -7.30 -5.75
C GLU A 219 19.85 -6.10 -4.84
N VAL A 220 19.12 -5.08 -5.32
CA VAL A 220 18.74 -3.89 -4.55
C VAL A 220 17.39 -4.08 -3.86
N PHE A 221 16.66 -5.14 -4.20
CA PHE A 221 15.35 -5.47 -3.66
C PHE A 221 15.39 -6.62 -2.64
N GLU A 222 16.54 -7.31 -2.51
CA GLU A 222 16.78 -8.42 -1.58
C GLU A 222 17.31 -7.96 -0.21
#